data_AF-A0A662UFK3-F1
#
_entry.id   AF-A0A662UFK3-F1
#
_cell.length_a   1.000
_cell.length_b   1.000
_cell.length_c   1.000
_cell.angle_alpha   90.00
_cell.angle_beta   90.00
_cell.angle_gamma   90.00
#
_symmetry.space_group_name_H-M   'P 1'
#
loop_
_entity.id
_entity.type
_entity.pdbx_description
1 polymer ?
#
loop_
_entity_poly.entity_id
_entity_poly.type
_entity_poly.pdbx_seq_one_letter_code
_entity_poly.pdbx_strand_id
1 'polypeptide(L)'
;MNVLTKNVPELERSTWMHVVLVTPENRIVNIELDPDEVMNCFEDECMQDIYDVYVKPVTGCGYRSCSWYIAKGAKVLKYLLESGECVYVIAHRVDVDPAKLSRGLAC
;
A
#
# COMPACT_ATOMS: atom_id res chain seq x y z
N MET A 1 0.44 -41.29 -23.01
CA MET A 1 0.86 -39.88 -23.09
C MET A 1 -0.32 -39.00 -22.73
N ASN A 2 -0.03 -37.83 -22.16
CA ASN A 2 -0.92 -36.73 -21.74
C ASN A 2 -1.37 -36.73 -20.27
N VAL A 3 -0.44 -36.30 -19.41
CA VAL A 3 -0.75 -35.59 -18.18
C VAL A 3 -1.17 -34.17 -18.60
N LEU A 4 -2.46 -33.85 -18.48
CA LEU A 4 -2.94 -32.46 -18.56
C LEU A 4 -2.63 -31.79 -17.23
N THR A 5 -1.45 -31.19 -17.13
CA THR A 5 -1.10 -30.25 -16.05
C THR A 5 -1.93 -28.98 -16.22
N LYS A 6 -3.13 -28.96 -15.63
CA LYS A 6 -3.83 -27.71 -15.30
C LYS A 6 -3.29 -27.22 -13.96
N ASN A 7 -2.10 -26.61 -13.99
CA ASN A 7 -1.58 -25.82 -12.88
C ASN A 7 -1.20 -24.45 -13.43
N VAL A 8 -2.20 -23.60 -13.56
CA VAL A 8 -1.97 -22.15 -13.58
C VAL A 8 -3.05 -21.53 -12.69
N PRO A 9 -2.77 -21.27 -11.39
CA PRO A 9 -3.50 -20.26 -10.67
C PRO A 9 -2.98 -18.92 -11.20
N GLU A 10 -3.46 -18.53 -12.37
CA GLU A 10 -3.30 -17.18 -12.91
C GLU A 10 -4.21 -16.29 -12.06
N LEU A 11 -3.68 -15.91 -10.89
CA LEU A 11 -3.61 -14.53 -10.45
C LEU A 11 -4.66 -13.62 -11.13
N GLU A 12 -5.94 -13.79 -10.81
CA GLU A 12 -6.94 -12.75 -11.04
C GLU A 12 -6.67 -11.63 -10.02
N ARG A 13 -5.47 -11.06 -10.05
CA ARG A 13 -5.19 -9.79 -9.40
C ARG A 13 -6.21 -8.83 -9.98
N SER A 14 -7.03 -8.28 -9.11
CA SER A 14 -7.97 -7.20 -9.39
C SER A 14 -7.32 -6.16 -10.29
N THR A 15 -7.46 -6.30 -11.61
CA THR A 15 -6.80 -5.49 -12.67
C THR A 15 -7.22 -4.03 -12.62
N TRP A 16 -8.18 -3.71 -11.76
CA TRP A 16 -8.76 -2.41 -11.54
C TRP A 16 -8.13 -1.67 -10.35
N MET A 17 -7.26 -2.31 -9.54
CA MET A 17 -6.58 -1.69 -8.41
C MET A 17 -5.06 -1.83 -8.46
N HIS A 18 -4.38 -0.79 -7.97
CA HIS A 18 -2.93 -0.74 -7.80
C HIS A 18 -2.58 -0.35 -6.37
N VAL A 19 -1.40 -0.78 -5.94
CA VAL A 19 -0.82 -0.34 -4.67
C VAL A 19 0.45 0.46 -4.95
N VAL A 20 0.50 1.65 -4.36
CA VAL A 20 1.66 2.54 -4.44
C VAL A 20 2.10 2.97 -3.05
N LEU A 21 3.41 3.19 -2.92
CA LEU A 21 4.02 3.89 -1.80
C LEU A 21 4.28 5.34 -2.22
N VAL A 22 3.85 6.30 -1.40
CA VAL A 22 4.17 7.71 -1.55
C VAL A 22 5.16 8.11 -0.47
N THR A 23 6.38 8.47 -0.87
CA THR A 23 7.47 8.85 0.04
C THR A 23 7.29 10.27 0.61
N PRO A 24 8.05 10.67 1.65
CA PRO A 24 7.99 12.05 2.16
C PRO A 24 8.30 13.11 1.11
N GLU A 25 9.17 12.79 0.15
CA GLU A 25 9.53 13.63 -0.99
C GLU A 25 8.45 13.69 -2.08
N ASN A 26 7.26 13.13 -1.81
CA ASN A 26 6.13 13.00 -2.74
C ASN A 26 6.48 12.20 -4.01
N ARG A 27 7.43 11.26 -3.90
CA ARG A 27 7.73 10.29 -4.97
C ARG A 27 6.78 9.11 -4.86
N ILE A 28 6.21 8.69 -5.99
CA ILE A 28 5.34 7.52 -6.08
C ILE A 28 6.18 6.32 -6.52
N VAL A 29 6.09 5.23 -5.77
CA VAL A 29 6.76 3.96 -6.04
C VAL A 29 5.69 2.89 -6.13
N ASN A 30 5.60 2.18 -7.25
CA ASN A 30 4.72 1.01 -7.35
C ASN A 30 5.33 -0.12 -6.51
N ILE A 31 4.53 -0.75 -5.66
CA ILE A 31 4.95 -1.89 -4.84
C ILE A 31 4.13 -3.12 -5.22
N GLU A 32 4.77 -4.29 -5.19
CA GLU A 32 4.10 -5.58 -5.49
C GLU A 32 3.37 -6.11 -4.25
N LEU A 33 2.43 -5.32 -3.73
CA LEU A 33 1.52 -5.70 -2.65
C LEU A 33 0.12 -5.93 -3.22
N ASP A 34 -0.55 -6.99 -2.77
CA ASP A 34 -1.93 -7.26 -3.17
C ASP A 34 -2.85 -6.13 -2.65
N PRO A 35 -3.64 -5.47 -3.53
CA PRO A 35 -4.61 -4.48 -3.10
C PRO A 35 -5.58 -5.00 -2.03
N ASP A 36 -5.97 -6.28 -2.09
CA ASP A 36 -6.93 -6.85 -1.14
C ASP A 36 -6.33 -6.95 0.27
N GLU A 37 -5.03 -7.19 0.40
CA GLU A 37 -4.34 -7.17 1.70
C GLU A 37 -4.44 -5.78 2.33
N VAL A 38 -4.16 -4.72 1.57
CA VAL A 38 -4.29 -3.34 2.04
C VAL A 38 -5.75 -3.03 2.39
N MET A 39 -6.70 -3.38 1.51
CA MET A 39 -8.12 -3.11 1.69
C MET A 39 -8.69 -3.78 2.95
N ASN A 40 -8.19 -4.97 3.30
CA ASN A 40 -8.61 -5.71 4.50
C ASN A 40 -7.75 -5.41 5.75
N CYS A 41 -6.72 -4.57 5.64
CA CYS A 41 -5.83 -4.21 6.74
C CYS A 41 -6.43 -3.16 7.70
N PHE A 42 -7.06 -3.55 8.80
CA PHE A 42 -7.69 -2.62 9.75
C PHE A 42 -7.00 -2.52 11.11
N GLU A 43 -6.11 -3.47 11.39
CA GLU A 43 -5.44 -3.63 12.68
C GLU A 43 -3.96 -3.28 12.59
N ASP A 44 -3.36 -2.93 13.72
CA ASP A 44 -1.97 -2.47 13.79
C ASP A 44 -0.98 -3.57 13.39
N GLU A 45 -1.24 -4.84 13.71
CA GLU A 45 -0.39 -5.98 13.35
C GLU A 45 -0.21 -6.08 11.83
N CYS A 46 -1.32 -6.06 11.09
CA CYS A 46 -1.28 -6.05 9.62
C CYS A 46 -0.54 -4.82 9.05
N MET A 47 -0.76 -3.64 9.64
CA MET A 47 -0.06 -2.43 9.18
C MET A 47 1.44 -2.50 9.45
N GLN A 48 1.85 -3.13 10.55
CA GLN A 48 3.25 -3.36 10.88
C GLN A 48 3.90 -4.33 9.89
N ASP A 49 3.23 -5.41 9.51
CA ASP A 49 3.73 -6.36 8.50
C ASP A 49 3.95 -5.66 7.14
N ILE A 50 2.96 -4.88 6.69
CA ILE A 50 3.09 -4.07 5.47
C ILE A 50 4.27 -3.09 5.58
N TYR A 51 4.46 -2.48 6.75
CA TYR A 51 5.55 -1.55 6.98
C TYR A 51 6.91 -2.23 6.84
N ASP A 52 7.13 -3.32 7.58
CA ASP A 52 8.42 -4.00 7.64
C ASP A 52 8.82 -4.59 6.28
N VAL A 53 7.84 -5.08 5.50
CA VAL A 53 8.08 -5.70 4.20
C VAL A 53 8.25 -4.67 3.07
N TYR A 54 7.41 -3.64 3.01
CA TYR A 54 7.34 -2.76 1.81
C TYR A 54 7.82 -1.33 2.05
N VAL A 55 7.69 -0.81 3.27
CA VAL A 55 7.95 0.60 3.57
C VAL A 55 9.37 0.81 4.07
N LYS A 56 9.75 0.04 5.10
CA LYS A 56 11.05 0.13 5.77
C LYS A 56 12.24 -0.07 4.83
N PRO A 57 12.21 -0.98 3.83
CA PRO A 57 13.32 -1.09 2.86
C PRO A 57 13.49 0.14 1.97
N VAL A 58 12.43 0.95 1.81
CA VAL A 58 12.45 2.17 0.98
C VAL A 58 12.87 3.39 1.81
N THR A 59 12.37 3.51 3.05
CA THR A 59 12.64 4.67 3.90
C THR A 59 13.89 4.52 4.76
N GLY A 60 14.25 3.30 5.15
CA GLY A 60 15.35 3.02 6.09
C GLY A 60 15.09 3.47 7.53
N CYS A 61 13.88 3.93 7.84
CA CYS A 61 13.51 4.47 9.16
C CYS A 61 12.51 3.57 9.90
N GLY A 62 12.38 3.73 11.20
CA GLY A 62 11.22 3.24 11.96
C GLY A 62 10.01 4.15 11.81
N TYR A 63 8.82 3.65 12.18
CA TYR A 63 7.62 4.47 12.34
C TYR A 63 7.25 4.62 13.82
N ARG A 64 6.70 5.79 14.15
CA ARG A 64 6.21 6.15 15.49
C ARG A 64 4.74 5.80 15.67
N SER A 65 3.93 6.01 14.63
CA SER A 65 2.51 5.70 14.64
C SER A 65 1.99 5.40 13.24
N CYS A 66 0.91 4.64 13.19
CA CYS A 66 0.23 4.25 11.97
C CYS A 66 -1.27 4.53 12.11
N SER A 67 -1.93 4.79 10.98
CA SER A 67 -3.37 5.00 10.91
C SER A 67 -3.85 4.69 9.50
N TRP A 68 -5.14 4.44 9.33
CA TRP A 68 -5.73 4.21 8.03
C TRP A 68 -6.97 5.06 7.81
N TYR A 69 -7.31 5.30 6.55
CA TYR A 69 -8.56 5.94 6.17
C TYR A 69 -9.02 5.43 4.80
N ILE A 70 -10.32 5.53 4.56
CA ILE A 70 -10.95 5.09 3.33
C ILE A 70 -11.43 6.32 2.56
N ALA A 71 -11.05 6.39 1.29
CA ALA A 71 -11.57 7.35 0.34
C ALA A 71 -12.38 6.61 -0.75
N LYS A 72 -13.16 7.34 -1.53
CA LYS A 72 -13.96 6.72 -2.61
C LYS A 72 -13.02 6.07 -3.63
N GLY A 73 -13.00 4.73 -3.66
CA GLY A 73 -12.16 3.96 -4.57
C GLY A 73 -10.70 3.80 -4.14
N ALA A 74 -10.37 4.08 -2.88
CA ALA A 74 -9.04 3.86 -2.34
C ALA A 74 -9.04 3.65 -0.83
N LYS A 75 -8.02 2.95 -0.34
CA LYS A 75 -7.65 2.92 1.07
C LYS A 75 -6.21 3.33 1.21
N VAL A 76 -5.94 4.07 2.26
CA VAL A 76 -4.60 4.58 2.54
C VAL A 76 -4.20 4.22 3.95
N LEU A 77 -3.01 3.65 4.06
CA LEU A 77 -2.29 3.45 5.30
C LEU A 77 -1.26 4.57 5.41
N LYS A 78 -1.35 5.37 6.47
CA LYS A 78 -0.44 6.46 6.79
C LYS A 78 0.49 6.00 7.91
N TYR A 79 1.79 6.17 7.72
CA TYR A 79 2.80 5.98 8.76
C TYR A 79 3.51 7.29 9.03
N LEU A 80 3.57 7.69 10.30
CA LEU A 80 4.41 8.78 10.78
C LEU A 80 5.78 8.18 11.14
N LEU A 81 6.81 8.55 10.40
CA LEU A 81 8.18 8.11 10.63
C LEU A 81 8.76 8.74 11.90
N GLU A 82 9.79 8.11 12.45
CA GLU A 82 10.51 8.66 13.60
C GLU A 82 11.14 10.02 13.31
N SER A 83 11.47 10.31 12.04
CA SER A 83 11.93 11.63 11.56
C SER A 83 10.88 12.74 11.68
N GLY A 84 9.60 12.38 11.88
CA GLY A 84 8.46 13.29 11.87
C GLY A 84 7.77 13.45 10.52
N GLU A 85 8.30 12.82 9.47
CA GLU A 85 7.73 12.82 8.13
C GLU A 85 6.70 11.68 7.95
N CYS A 86 5.85 11.75 6.92
CA CYS A 86 4.90 10.67 6.64
C CYS A 86 5.23 9.93 5.36
N VAL A 87 4.85 8.67 5.38
CA VAL A 87 4.81 7.80 4.20
C VAL A 87 3.42 7.20 4.08
N TYR A 88 3.00 6.91 2.86
CA TYR A 88 1.64 6.42 2.61
C TYR A 88 1.68 5.18 1.71
N VAL A 89 1.04 4.10 2.15
CA VAL A 89 0.71 2.96 1.28
C VAL A 89 -0.72 3.14 0.84
N ILE A 90 -0.95 3.19 -0.47
CA ILE A 90 -2.24 3.53 -1.07
C ILE A 90 -2.65 2.40 -2.00
N ALA A 91 -3.70 1.67 -1.63
CA ALA A 91 -4.43 0.83 -2.57
C ALA A 91 -5.52 1.67 -3.22
N HIS A 92 -5.48 1.84 -4.53
CA HIS A 92 -6.40 2.71 -5.25
C HIS A 92 -6.85 2.09 -6.57
N ARG A 93 -8.03 2.50 -7.03
CA ARG A 93 -8.48 2.19 -8.38
C ARG A 93 -7.62 2.88 -9.44
N VAL A 94 -7.55 2.30 -10.63
CA VAL A 94 -6.83 2.84 -11.80
C VAL A 94 -7.24 4.27 -12.19
N ASP A 95 -8.49 4.66 -11.91
CA ASP A 95 -9.05 5.98 -12.22
C ASP A 95 -8.87 7.01 -11.10
N VAL A 96 -8.20 6.63 -10.01
CA VAL A 96 -7.95 7.48 -8.85
C VAL A 96 -6.48 7.90 -8.82
N ASP A 97 -6.23 9.20 -8.66
CA ASP A 97 -4.88 9.76 -8.54
C ASP A 97 -4.36 9.66 -7.09
N PRO A 98 -3.38 8.81 -6.79
CA PRO A 98 -2.88 8.61 -5.43
C PRO A 98 -2.20 9.85 -4.85
N ALA A 99 -1.65 10.75 -5.67
CA ALA A 99 -1.02 11.98 -5.18
C ALA A 99 -2.05 12.95 -4.57
N LYS A 100 -3.29 12.92 -5.05
CA LYS A 100 -4.37 13.74 -4.46
C LYS A 100 -4.82 13.20 -3.10
N LEU A 101 -4.72 11.89 -2.90
CA LEU A 101 -5.12 11.23 -1.64
C LEU A 101 -4.14 11.53 -0.50
N SER A 102 -2.84 11.62 -0.79
CA SER A 102 -1.81 11.91 0.22
C SER A 102 -1.73 13.40 0.59
N ARG A 103 -1.90 14.32 -0.38
CA ARG A 103 -1.80 15.78 -0.15
C ARG A 103 -2.83 16.35 0.82
N GLY A 104 -3.98 15.70 0.97
CA GLY A 104 -5.04 16.10 1.89
C GLY A 104 -4.76 15.72 3.34
N LEU A 105 -3.70 14.95 3.60
CA LEU A 105 -3.37 14.50 4.94
C LEU A 105 -2.16 15.22 5.51
N ALA A 106 -2.37 15.89 6.64
CA ALA A 106 -1.27 16.38 7.45
C ALA A 106 -0.43 15.21 7.99
N CYS A 107 0.86 15.44 8.16
CA CYS A 107 1.66 14.83 9.22
C CYS A 107 1.36 15.58 10.52
#